data_AF-A0A1G2R1F1-F1
#
_entry.id   AF-A0A1G2R1F1-F1
#
_cell.length_a   1.000
_cell.length_b   1.000
_cell.length_c   1.000
_cell.angle_alpha   90.00
_cell.angle_beta   90.00
_cell.angle_gamma   90.00
#
_symmetry.space_group_name_H-M   'P 1'
#
loop_
_entity.id
_entity.type
_entity.pdbx_description
1 polymer ?
#
loop_
_entity_poly.entity_id
_entity_poly.type
_entity_poly.pdbx_seq_one_letter_code
_entity_poly.pdbx_strand_id
1 'polypeptide(L)'
;MKRSFMQFLLFSAYRNKFLWGFGMFSTAILVVLYIMQLNSITQLAYDIAESEQEIETMEEHIALMQETTVQTMSYQNMEELAGALGFERINHIEYIKVPGGAVARQQ
;
A
#
# COMPACT_ATOMS: atom_id res chain seq x y z
N MET A 1 19.76 8.32 74.62
CA MET A 1 18.55 8.09 73.79
C MET A 1 18.23 9.20 72.79
N LYS A 2 18.21 10.49 73.14
CA LYS A 2 17.79 11.59 72.23
C LYS A 2 18.58 11.71 70.91
N ARG A 3 19.90 11.46 70.89
CA ARG A 3 20.73 11.54 69.65
C ARG A 3 20.39 10.45 68.63
N SER A 4 20.03 9.24 69.07
CA SER A 4 19.67 8.12 68.19
C SER A 4 18.31 8.37 67.51
N PHE A 5 17.34 8.92 68.23
CA PHE A 5 16.03 9.29 67.67
C PHE A 5 16.14 10.44 66.64
N MET A 6 17.00 11.44 66.90
CA MET A 6 17.20 12.56 65.98
C MET A 6 17.92 12.14 64.68
N GLN A 7 18.87 11.20 64.76
CA GLN A 7 19.50 10.61 63.57
C GLN A 7 18.52 9.78 62.73
N PHE A 8 17.61 9.04 63.37
CA PHE A 8 16.57 8.28 62.67
C PHE A 8 15.60 9.20 61.89
N LEU A 9 15.17 10.31 62.50
CA LEU A 9 14.31 11.28 61.82
C LEU A 9 15.00 11.94 60.63
N LEU A 10 16.27 12.34 60.78
CA LEU A 10 17.06 12.92 59.68
C LEU A 10 17.24 11.92 58.53
N PHE A 11 17.51 10.65 58.84
CA PHE A 11 17.61 9.59 57.83
C PHE A 11 16.28 9.36 57.10
N SER A 12 15.15 9.33 57.83
CA SER A 12 13.82 9.20 57.21
C SER A 12 13.45 10.39 56.31
N ALA A 13 13.81 11.61 56.72
CA ALA A 13 13.56 12.82 55.95
C ALA A 13 14.43 12.85 54.68
N TYR A 14 15.70 12.42 54.78
CA TYR A 14 16.60 12.32 53.63
C TYR A 14 16.13 11.23 52.65
N ARG A 15 15.69 10.08 53.15
CA ARG A 15 15.11 9.00 52.35
C ARG A 15 13.85 9.43 51.60
N ASN A 16 12.95 10.18 52.25
CA ASN A 16 11.74 10.68 51.59
C ASN A 16 12.05 11.72 50.49
N LYS A 17 13.04 12.61 50.71
CA LYS A 17 13.48 13.56 49.68
C LYS A 17 14.09 12.86 48.48
N PHE A 18 14.90 11.82 48.72
CA PHE A 18 15.49 11.01 47.67
C PHE A 18 14.43 10.27 46.85
N LEU A 19 13.45 9.64 47.51
CA LEU A 19 12.34 8.95 46.84
C LEU A 19 11.51 9.90 45.97
N TRP A 20 11.23 11.11 46.45
CA TRP A 20 10.52 12.13 45.67
C TRP A 20 11.33 12.60 44.45
N GLY A 21 12.63 12.87 44.63
CA GLY A 21 13.50 13.26 43.53
C GLY A 21 13.61 12.15 42.47
N PHE A 22 13.80 10.91 42.91
CA PHE A 22 13.85 9.75 42.01
C PHE A 22 12.52 9.51 41.30
N GLY A 23 11.39 9.64 42.00
CA GLY A 23 10.06 9.52 41.39
C GLY A 23 9.78 10.59 40.35
N MET A 24 10.18 11.84 40.61
CA MET A 24 10.06 12.93 39.65
C MET A 24 10.95 12.71 38.42
N PHE A 25 12.19 12.29 38.64
CA PHE A 25 13.14 11.96 37.58
C PHE A 25 12.66 10.80 36.70
N SER A 26 12.18 9.72 37.33
CA SER A 26 11.61 8.58 36.62
C SER A 26 10.39 8.98 35.80
N THR A 27 9.51 9.81 36.36
CA THR A 27 8.34 10.33 35.63
C THR A 27 8.76 11.14 34.41
N ALA A 28 9.77 12.01 34.55
CA ALA A 28 10.28 12.80 33.43
C ALA A 28 10.84 11.90 32.30
N ILE A 29 11.61 10.86 32.65
CA ILE A 29 12.10 9.87 31.68
C ILE A 29 10.94 9.17 30.97
N LEU A 30 9.94 8.72 31.72
CA LEU A 30 8.77 8.04 31.16
C LEU A 30 8.01 8.94 30.18
N VAL A 31 7.87 10.24 30.46
CA VAL A 31 7.24 11.20 29.55
C VAL A 31 8.04 11.33 28.24
N VAL A 32 9.37 11.44 28.31
CA VAL A 32 10.21 11.52 27.11
C VAL A 32 10.08 10.24 26.28
N LEU A 33 10.17 9.07 26.91
CA LEU A 33 10.00 7.79 26.24
C LEU A 33 8.60 7.63 25.63
N TYR A 34 7.58 8.16 26.28
CA TYR A 34 6.21 8.14 25.77
C TYR A 34 6.07 9.00 24.51
N ILE A 35 6.67 10.19 24.47
CA ILE A 35 6.70 11.03 23.26
C ILE A 35 7.41 10.32 22.11
N MET A 36 8.54 9.66 22.38
CA MET A 36 9.26 8.88 21.37
C MET A 36 8.42 7.71 20.83
N GLN A 37 7.72 7.00 21.71
CA GLN A 37 6.81 5.92 21.31
C GLN A 37 5.67 6.42 20.43
N LEU A 38 5.03 7.53 20.80
CA LEU A 38 3.97 8.13 19.98
C LEU A 38 4.48 8.52 18.59
N ASN A 39 5.68 9.10 18.51
CA ASN A 39 6.27 9.45 17.22
C ASN A 39 6.52 8.20 16.36
N SER A 40 7.08 7.14 16.95
CA SER A 40 7.32 5.87 16.24
C SER A 40 6.02 5.22 15.77
N ILE A 41 4.96 5.22 16.59
CA ILE A 41 3.64 4.69 16.19
C ILE A 41 3.05 5.52 15.05
N THR A 42 3.24 6.84 15.09
CA THR A 42 2.74 7.74 14.06
C THR A 42 3.44 7.47 12.72
N GLN A 43 4.78 7.32 12.73
CA GLN A 43 5.55 6.95 11.54
C GLN A 43 5.09 5.60 10.98
N LEU A 44 4.96 4.59 11.84
CA LEU A 44 4.51 3.26 11.43
C LEU A 44 3.11 3.29 10.82
N ALA A 45 2.20 4.14 11.33
CA ALA A 45 0.88 4.31 10.74
C ALA A 45 0.93 4.94 9.34
N TYR A 46 1.84 5.89 9.10
CA TYR A 46 2.08 6.42 7.76
C TYR A 46 2.65 5.37 6.82
N ASP A 47 3.65 4.60 7.27
CA ASP A 47 4.26 3.54 6.48
C ASP A 47 3.25 2.44 6.10
N ILE A 48 2.33 2.11 7.01
CA ILE A 48 1.22 1.18 6.72
C ILE A 48 0.31 1.77 5.63
N ALA A 49 -0.09 3.03 5.75
CA ALA A 49 -0.99 3.64 4.77
C ALA A 49 -0.35 3.71 3.37
N GLU A 50 0.95 4.01 3.30
CA GLU A 50 1.71 3.97 2.04
C GLU A 50 1.78 2.54 1.48
N SER A 51 2.08 1.56 2.34
CA SER A 51 2.11 0.14 1.94
C SER A 51 0.75 -0.37 1.45
N GLU A 52 -0.35 0.06 2.09
CA GLU A 52 -1.72 -0.27 1.65
C GLU A 52 -2.00 0.30 0.26
N GLN A 53 -1.57 1.53 0.00
CA GLN A 53 -1.71 2.15 -1.32
C GLN A 53 -0.87 1.42 -2.38
N GLU A 54 0.36 1.02 -2.05
CA GLU A 54 1.19 0.23 -2.97
C GLU A 54 0.54 -1.12 -3.29
N ILE A 55 -0.03 -1.80 -2.30
CA ILE A 55 -0.75 -3.07 -2.51
C ILE A 55 -1.92 -2.88 -3.47
N GLU A 56 -2.74 -1.84 -3.29
CA GLU A 56 -3.87 -1.55 -4.17
C GLU A 56 -3.39 -1.35 -5.62
N THR A 57 -2.32 -0.57 -5.83
CA THR A 57 -1.77 -0.38 -7.19
C THR A 57 -1.22 -1.66 -7.80
N MET A 58 -0.59 -2.54 -7.00
CA MET A 58 -0.13 -3.84 -7.47
C MET A 58 -1.30 -4.77 -7.84
N GLU A 59 -2.37 -4.75 -7.06
CA GLU A 59 -3.58 -5.52 -7.37
C GLU A 59 -4.24 -5.06 -8.69
N GLU A 60 -4.33 -3.74 -8.92
CA GLU A 60 -4.78 -3.20 -10.20
C GLU A 60 -3.90 -3.65 -11.37
N HIS A 61 -2.57 -3.62 -11.21
CA HIS A 61 -1.65 -4.08 -12.24
C HIS A 61 -1.78 -5.58 -12.51
N ILE A 62 -1.97 -6.40 -11.47
CA ILE A 62 -2.21 -7.85 -11.63
C ILE A 62 -3.52 -8.08 -12.38
N ALA A 63 -4.59 -7.35 -12.06
CA ALA A 63 -5.88 -7.47 -12.75
C ALA A 63 -5.75 -7.14 -14.25
N LEU A 64 -5.05 -6.04 -14.59
CA LEU A 64 -4.77 -5.66 -15.97
C LEU A 64 -3.93 -6.70 -16.73
N MET A 65 -2.91 -7.26 -16.07
CA MET A 65 -2.08 -8.32 -16.65
C MET A 65 -2.89 -9.60 -16.87
N GLN A 66 -3.78 -9.97 -15.95
CA GLN A 66 -4.66 -11.12 -16.09
C GLN A 66 -5.62 -10.94 -17.27
N GLU A 67 -6.26 -9.77 -17.40
CA GLU A 67 -7.13 -9.47 -18.53
C GLU A 67 -6.37 -9.60 -19.86
N THR A 68 -5.19 -8.98 -19.94
CA THR A 68 -4.32 -9.04 -21.13
C THR A 68 -3.90 -10.48 -21.47
N THR A 69 -3.61 -11.28 -20.45
CA THR A 69 -3.21 -12.68 -20.61
C THR A 69 -4.38 -13.53 -21.12
N VAL A 70 -5.57 -13.36 -20.55
CA VAL A 70 -6.79 -14.07 -20.99
C VAL A 70 -7.12 -13.70 -22.44
N GLN A 71 -7.03 -12.42 -22.81
CA GLN A 71 -7.21 -11.99 -24.19
C GLN A 71 -6.17 -12.63 -25.11
N THR A 72 -4.89 -12.61 -24.73
CA THR A 72 -3.81 -13.19 -25.54
C THR A 72 -3.99 -14.70 -25.75
N MET A 73 -4.35 -15.46 -24.71
CA MET A 73 -4.65 -16.89 -24.84
C MET A 73 -5.89 -17.13 -25.72
N SER A 74 -6.92 -16.30 -25.59
CA SER A 74 -8.12 -16.38 -26.44
C SER A 74 -7.79 -16.15 -27.91
N TYR A 75 -6.94 -15.16 -28.22
CA TYR A 75 -6.46 -14.91 -29.59
C TYR A 75 -5.64 -16.08 -30.13
N GLN A 76 -4.71 -16.65 -29.34
CA GLN A 76 -3.95 -17.83 -29.75
C GLN A 76 -4.86 -19.03 -30.02
N ASN A 77 -5.83 -19.28 -29.14
CA ASN A 77 -6.80 -20.37 -29.33
C ASN A 77 -7.67 -20.15 -30.58
N MET A 78 -8.06 -18.90 -30.87
CA MET A 78 -8.80 -18.56 -32.10
C MET A 78 -7.93 -18.73 -33.36
N GLU A 79 -6.65 -18.37 -33.30
CA GLU A 79 -5.71 -18.56 -34.42
C GLU A 79 -5.48 -20.06 -34.69
N GLU A 80 -5.35 -20.88 -33.64
CA GLU A 80 -5.19 -22.32 -33.76
C GLU A 80 -6.46 -23.01 -34.30
N LEU A 81 -7.65 -22.60 -33.83
CA LEU A 81 -8.93 -23.07 -34.35
C LEU A 81 -9.15 -22.65 -35.81
N ALA A 82 -8.81 -21.41 -36.17
CA ALA A 82 -8.90 -20.92 -37.54
C ALA A 82 -7.97 -21.72 -38.47
N GLY A 83 -6.74 -22.02 -38.04
CA GLY A 83 -5.82 -22.89 -38.76
C GLY A 83 -6.35 -24.31 -38.93
N ALA A 84 -6.93 -24.90 -37.89
CA ALA A 84 -7.54 -26.24 -37.95
C ALA A 84 -8.75 -26.30 -38.90
N LEU A 85 -9.49 -25.20 -39.03
CA LEU A 85 -10.62 -25.04 -39.95
C LEU A 85 -10.19 -24.65 -41.38
N GLY A 86 -8.89 -24.49 -41.64
CA GLY A 86 -8.35 -24.14 -42.95
C GLY A 86 -8.55 -22.67 -43.33
N PHE A 87 -8.85 -21.79 -42.37
CA PHE A 87 -8.89 -20.35 -42.60
C PHE A 87 -7.46 -19.78 -42.58
N GLU A 88 -7.07 -19.11 -43.66
CA GLU A 88 -5.81 -18.36 -43.71
C GLU A 88 -5.98 -16.92 -43.19
N ARG A 89 -4.94 -16.42 -42.53
CA ARG A 89 -4.87 -15.06 -42.03
C ARG A 89 -4.97 -14.06 -43.20
N ILE A 90 -5.95 -13.16 -43.15
CA ILE A 90 -6.16 -12.14 -44.19
C ILE A 90 -5.02 -11.11 -44.11
N ASN A 91 -4.05 -11.23 -45.00
CA ASN A 91 -2.90 -10.31 -45.09
C ASN A 91 -3.17 -9.11 -46.01
N HIS A 92 -4.22 -9.16 -46.83
CA HIS A 92 -4.53 -8.12 -47.81
C HIS A 92 -6.05 -7.94 -47.94
N ILE A 93 -6.56 -6.77 -47.55
CA ILE A 93 -7.96 -6.38 -47.73
C ILE A 93 -7.99 -5.30 -48.81
N GLU A 94 -8.30 -5.69 -50.05
CA GLU A 94 -8.51 -4.74 -51.13
C GLU A 94 -9.99 -4.36 -51.21
N TYR A 95 -10.31 -3.14 -50.78
CA TYR A 95 -11.67 -2.62 -50.88
C TYR A 95 -11.99 -2.26 -52.32
N ILE A 96 -12.74 -3.13 -53.00
CA ILE A 96 -13.25 -2.82 -54.34
C ILE A 96 -14.34 -1.75 -54.19
N LYS A 97 -14.00 -0.50 -54.50
CA LYS A 97 -15.01 0.56 -54.67
C LYS A 97 -15.82 0.24 -55.91
N VAL A 98 -17.02 -0.28 -55.72
CA VAL A 98 -18.00 -0.41 -56.80
C VAL A 98 -18.35 1.00 -57.27
N PRO A 99 -18.05 1.41 -58.52
CA PRO A 99 -18.51 2.70 -59.02
C PRO A 99 -20.04 2.68 -59.01
N GLY A 100 -20.62 3.60 -58.25
CA GLY A 100 -22.07 3.73 -58.10
C GLY A 100 -22.74 3.71 -59.47
N GLY A 101 -23.67 2.77 -59.65
CA GLY A 101 -24.48 2.70 -60.85
C GLY A 101 -25.10 4.06 -61.13
N ALA A 102 -24.85 4.58 -62.32
CA ALA A 102 -25.51 5.77 -62.83
C ALA A 102 -27.02 5.52 -62.83
N VAL A 103 -27.71 5.96 -61.78
CA VAL A 103 -29.17 6.11 -61.81
C VAL A 103 -29.46 7.17 -62.88
N ALA A 104 -30.03 6.72 -64.00
CA ALA A 104 -30.44 7.56 -65.10
C ALA A 104 -31.37 8.66 -64.59
N ARG A 105 -30.94 9.92 -64.68
CA ARG A 105 -31.86 11.07 -64.63
C ARG A 105 -32.63 11.08 -65.95
N GLN A 106 -33.86 10.56 -65.92
CA GLN A 106 -34.86 10.91 -66.93
C GLN A 106 -35.31 12.37 -66.74
N GLN A 107 -35.64 12.95 -67.88
CA GLN A 107 -35.97 14.33 -68.22
C GLN A 107 -36.87 15.07 -67.22
#